data_AF-A0AAU4DFQ9-F1
#
_entry.id   AF-A0AAU4DFQ9-F1
#
_cell.length_a   1.000
_cell.length_b   1.000
_cell.length_c   1.000
_cell.angle_alpha   90.00
_cell.angle_beta   90.00
_cell.angle_gamma   90.00
#
_symmetry.space_group_name_H-M   'P 1'
#
loop_
_entity.id
_entity.type
_entity.pdbx_description
1 polymer ?
#
loop_
_entity_poly.entity_id
_entity_poly.type
_entity_poly.pdbx_seq_one_letter_code
_entity_poly.pdbx_strand_id
1 'polypeptide(L)'
;MTAPAPNWLGFLSDEERVPQNESAAVDRALGLLSRPADDDPEPLFVAANLIALVHFRLGRPEHARALCRAETAYARSRVHDGRGPHTAKVAALALQPQVNLVRIEGYAGGLDRALAGLAALERIADGQRVQTQDIDWWPEDLADDPALARRIRALARNIRVSDTCRILHRRARPDLLAPAAARFAERWPTLVAHGIQHAAETPWLLGAETAGPPGPAALTDPDPMARRLAVVRTLHLAAHAAEHGRPQQAAELAESLVEPVGSLPGPWASPLTVPRWWAVLGATLQRAGRERQGRILLRAALAEARGDAPLVRGVLLRLGEPAPPRPGEPARLAEVTHRLHAALASSRSRAGV
;
A
#
# COMPACT_ATOMS: atom_id res chain seq x y z
N MET A 1 23.96 -5.42 14.34
CA MET A 1 22.51 -5.63 14.45
C MET A 1 21.96 -5.94 13.07
N THR A 2 21.60 -7.18 12.81
CA THR A 2 20.93 -7.58 11.57
C THR A 2 19.53 -6.97 11.54
N ALA A 3 19.17 -6.27 10.46
CA ALA A 3 17.80 -5.82 10.28
C ALA A 3 16.87 -7.05 10.39
N PRO A 4 15.75 -6.97 11.13
CA PRO A 4 14.79 -8.06 11.18
C PRO A 4 14.40 -8.42 9.75
N ALA A 5 14.36 -9.72 9.44
CA ALA A 5 13.92 -10.19 8.14
C ALA A 5 12.56 -9.52 7.85
N PRO A 6 12.36 -8.93 6.65
CA PRO A 6 11.15 -8.18 6.35
C PRO A 6 9.93 -9.06 6.65
N ASN A 7 9.00 -8.54 7.45
CA ASN A 7 7.83 -9.30 7.87
C ASN A 7 7.08 -9.82 6.62
N TRP A 8 6.82 -11.12 6.62
CA TRP A 8 6.19 -11.86 5.52
C TRP A 8 4.77 -11.35 5.19
N LEU A 9 4.18 -10.63 6.14
CA LEU A 9 2.87 -9.98 6.09
C LEU A 9 2.77 -8.86 5.04
N GLY A 10 3.91 -8.31 4.59
CA GLY A 10 3.93 -7.37 3.47
C GLY A 10 3.53 -7.99 2.12
N PHE A 11 3.52 -9.32 2.00
CA PHE A 11 3.09 -10.04 0.79
C PHE A 11 1.61 -10.43 0.79
N LEU A 12 0.90 -10.26 1.91
CA LEU A 12 -0.52 -10.59 1.98
C LEU A 12 -1.41 -9.49 1.40
N SER A 13 -0.89 -8.29 1.20
CA SER A 13 -1.65 -7.21 0.58
C SER A 13 -1.96 -7.50 -0.91
N ASP A 14 -3.25 -7.45 -1.25
CA ASP A 14 -3.83 -7.61 -2.61
C ASP A 14 -3.62 -6.36 -3.49
N GLU A 15 -2.86 -5.36 -3.02
CA GLU A 15 -2.66 -4.13 -3.78
C GLU A 15 -1.75 -4.36 -4.99
N GLU A 16 -2.22 -3.86 -6.13
CA GLU A 16 -1.41 -3.70 -7.33
C GLU A 16 -0.23 -2.78 -6.98
N ARG A 17 0.98 -3.32 -7.08
CA ARG A 17 2.18 -2.52 -6.88
C ARG A 17 2.43 -1.73 -8.18
N VAL A 18 2.38 -0.41 -8.06
CA VAL A 18 2.99 0.60 -8.95
C VAL A 18 4.31 0.04 -9.54
N PRO A 19 4.63 0.26 -10.84
CA PRO A 19 5.55 -0.47 -11.72
C PRO A 19 6.51 -1.49 -11.08
N GLN A 20 6.53 -2.66 -11.73
CA GLN A 20 7.19 -3.91 -11.30
C GLN A 20 8.69 -3.76 -10.99
N ASN A 21 9.34 -2.72 -11.51
CA ASN A 21 10.72 -2.34 -11.19
C ASN A 21 10.89 -0.80 -11.22
N GLU A 22 11.90 -0.31 -10.49
CA GLU A 22 12.18 1.12 -10.33
C GLU A 22 12.55 1.81 -11.66
N SER A 23 13.26 1.13 -12.56
CA SER A 23 13.62 1.69 -13.88
C SER A 23 12.41 1.95 -14.76
N ALA A 24 11.43 1.03 -14.81
CA ALA A 24 10.19 1.21 -15.55
C ALA A 24 9.34 2.35 -14.98
N ALA A 25 9.41 2.59 -13.67
CA ALA A 25 8.79 3.76 -13.06
C ALA A 25 9.44 5.07 -13.53
N VAL A 26 10.78 5.09 -13.65
CA VAL A 26 11.54 6.23 -14.18
C VAL A 26 11.22 6.46 -15.66
N ASP A 27 11.23 5.43 -16.50
CA ASP A 27 10.90 5.53 -17.92
C ASP A 27 9.47 5.99 -18.15
N ARG A 28 8.52 5.49 -17.36
CA ARG A 28 7.12 5.94 -17.40
C ARG A 28 7.00 7.41 -16.99
N ALA A 29 7.70 7.84 -15.93
CA ALA A 29 7.71 9.24 -15.51
C ALA A 29 8.28 10.15 -16.62
N LEU A 30 9.37 9.74 -17.29
CA LEU A 30 9.93 10.44 -18.45
C LEU A 30 8.94 10.54 -19.61
N GLY A 31 8.22 9.46 -19.90
CA GLY A 31 7.18 9.43 -20.93
C GLY A 31 6.02 10.39 -20.63
N LEU A 32 5.64 10.52 -19.35
CA LEU A 32 4.63 11.49 -18.91
C LEU A 32 5.13 12.94 -19.02
N LEU A 33 6.39 13.19 -18.64
CA LEU A 33 7.00 14.52 -18.70
C LEU A 33 7.40 14.98 -20.11
N SER A 34 7.42 14.08 -21.09
CA SER A 34 7.68 14.41 -22.49
C SER A 34 6.42 14.82 -23.25
N ARG A 35 5.24 14.67 -22.65
CA ARG A 35 3.99 15.16 -23.24
C ARG A 35 3.97 16.70 -23.19
N PRO A 36 3.36 17.36 -24.18
CA PRO A 36 3.14 18.80 -24.11
C PRO A 36 2.52 19.16 -22.76
N ALA A 37 2.98 20.25 -22.15
CA ALA A 37 2.38 20.81 -20.95
C ALA A 37 1.05 21.47 -21.34
N ASP A 38 0.05 20.65 -21.68
CA ASP A 38 -1.33 21.09 -21.81
C ASP A 38 -1.86 21.51 -20.42
N ASP A 39 -3.03 22.12 -20.37
CA ASP A 39 -3.66 22.55 -19.11
C ASP A 39 -4.00 21.40 -18.14
N ASP A 40 -3.78 20.13 -18.51
CA ASP A 40 -4.01 18.97 -17.65
C ASP A 40 -2.81 18.71 -16.70
N PRO A 41 -2.98 18.90 -15.38
CA PRO A 41 -1.93 18.66 -14.39
C PRO A 41 -1.70 17.17 -14.08
N GLU A 42 -2.61 16.27 -14.46
CA GLU A 42 -2.58 14.86 -14.02
C GLU A 42 -1.28 14.12 -14.37
N PRO A 43 -0.71 14.22 -15.58
CA PRO A 43 0.56 13.55 -15.91
C PRO A 43 1.72 13.95 -14.99
N LEU A 44 1.75 15.21 -14.53
CA LEU A 44 2.77 15.71 -13.62
C LEU A 44 2.65 15.08 -12.23
N PHE A 45 1.45 15.03 -11.66
CA PHE A 45 1.18 14.36 -10.38
C PHE A 45 1.48 12.86 -10.46
N VAL A 46 1.08 12.19 -11.54
CA VAL A 46 1.38 10.76 -11.73
C VAL A 46 2.89 10.54 -11.80
N ALA A 47 3.64 11.35 -12.56
CA ALA A 47 5.09 11.24 -12.65
C ALA A 47 5.78 11.50 -11.30
N ALA A 48 5.38 12.55 -10.58
CA ALA A 48 5.93 12.87 -9.27
C ALA A 48 5.67 11.76 -8.24
N ASN A 49 4.45 11.23 -8.18
CA ASN A 49 4.08 10.12 -7.31
C ASN A 49 4.88 8.83 -7.62
N LEU A 50 5.10 8.52 -8.91
CA LEU A 50 5.95 7.39 -9.32
C LEU A 50 7.39 7.54 -8.80
N ILE A 51 7.99 8.72 -8.96
CA ILE A 51 9.38 8.97 -8.55
C ILE A 51 9.51 9.06 -7.02
N ALA A 52 8.53 9.64 -6.32
CA ALA A 52 8.48 9.63 -4.86
C ALA A 52 8.47 8.20 -4.32
N LEU A 53 7.72 7.29 -4.96
CA LEU A 53 7.73 5.87 -4.60
C LEU A 53 9.09 5.21 -4.87
N VAL A 54 9.75 5.51 -6.00
CA VAL A 54 11.10 5.00 -6.29
C VAL A 54 12.08 5.43 -5.20
N HIS A 55 12.11 6.72 -4.85
CA HIS A 55 12.97 7.22 -3.76
C HIS A 55 12.68 6.52 -2.42
N PHE A 56 11.41 6.33 -2.08
CA PHE A 56 11.03 5.61 -0.87
C PHE A 56 11.54 4.15 -0.88
N ARG A 57 11.37 3.43 -2.00
CA ARG A 57 11.85 2.03 -2.16
C ARG A 57 13.38 1.93 -2.07
N LEU A 58 14.10 2.95 -2.52
CA LEU A 58 15.55 3.04 -2.42
C LEU A 58 16.05 3.48 -1.03
N GLY A 59 15.15 3.64 -0.04
CA GLY A 59 15.51 4.07 1.31
C GLY A 59 15.89 5.55 1.40
N ARG A 60 15.36 6.39 0.49
CA ARG A 60 15.57 7.84 0.44
C ARG A 60 14.29 8.60 0.79
N PRO A 61 13.74 8.44 2.01
CA PRO A 61 12.46 9.02 2.38
C PRO A 61 12.44 10.55 2.29
N GLU A 62 13.57 11.23 2.53
CA GLU A 62 13.63 12.70 2.41
C GLU A 62 13.39 13.20 0.98
N HIS A 63 13.90 12.50 -0.04
CA HIS A 63 13.67 12.85 -1.43
C HIS A 63 12.20 12.62 -1.82
N ALA A 64 11.60 11.53 -1.33
CA ALA A 64 10.17 11.28 -1.49
C ALA A 64 9.32 12.37 -0.84
N ARG A 65 9.64 12.79 0.40
CA ARG A 65 8.96 13.90 1.09
C ARG A 65 9.09 15.21 0.34
N ALA A 66 10.28 15.51 -0.18
CA ALA A 66 10.54 16.75 -0.92
C ALA A 66 9.65 16.84 -2.17
N LEU A 67 9.50 15.74 -2.92
CA LEU A 67 8.59 15.68 -4.08
C LEU A 67 7.12 15.85 -3.65
N CYS A 68 6.66 15.10 -2.64
CA CYS A 68 5.28 15.22 -2.19
C CYS A 68 4.93 16.64 -1.70
N ARG A 69 5.86 17.31 -0.99
CA ARG A 69 5.68 18.71 -0.58
C ARG A 69 5.66 19.67 -1.76
N ALA A 70 6.48 19.42 -2.78
CA ALA A 70 6.47 20.21 -4.01
C ALA A 70 5.15 20.05 -4.78
N GLU A 71 4.59 18.84 -4.86
CA GLU A 71 3.26 18.59 -5.43
C GLU A 71 2.16 19.33 -4.68
N THR A 72 2.16 19.28 -3.34
CA THR A 72 1.18 20.01 -2.52
C THR A 72 1.31 21.53 -2.69
N ALA A 73 2.54 22.05 -2.73
CA ALA A 73 2.79 23.49 -2.95
C ALA A 73 2.34 23.94 -4.35
N TYR A 74 2.61 23.13 -5.37
CA TYR A 74 2.14 23.37 -6.74
C TYR A 74 0.61 23.38 -6.81
N ALA A 75 -0.05 22.39 -6.19
CA ALA A 75 -1.51 22.34 -6.14
C ALA A 75 -2.09 23.60 -5.50
N ARG A 76 -1.52 24.01 -4.37
CA ARG A 76 -1.96 25.18 -3.62
C ARG A 76 -1.82 26.47 -4.43
N SER A 77 -0.70 26.66 -5.13
CA SER A 77 -0.52 27.85 -5.97
C SER A 77 -1.55 27.87 -7.10
N ARG A 78 -1.76 26.73 -7.79
CA ARG A 78 -2.71 26.64 -8.91
C ARG A 78 -4.15 26.86 -8.49
N VAL A 79 -4.52 26.46 -7.27
CA VAL A 79 -5.85 26.73 -6.71
C VAL A 79 -6.02 28.20 -6.33
N HIS A 80 -4.99 28.85 -5.78
CA HIS A 80 -5.04 30.27 -5.40
C HIS A 80 -4.97 31.25 -6.59
N ASP A 81 -4.19 30.92 -7.63
CA ASP A 81 -3.88 31.83 -8.74
C ASP A 81 -5.05 32.04 -9.74
N GLY A 82 -6.17 31.34 -9.55
CA GLY A 82 -7.40 31.61 -10.29
C GLY A 82 -8.15 30.34 -10.67
N ARG A 83 -9.49 30.44 -10.63
CA ARG A 83 -10.46 29.39 -10.94
C ARG A 83 -10.37 28.95 -12.41
N GLY A 84 -9.31 28.23 -12.76
CA GLY A 84 -9.22 27.52 -14.02
C GLY A 84 -10.19 26.34 -14.05
N PRO A 85 -10.55 25.81 -15.23
CA PRO A 85 -11.48 24.69 -15.39
C PRO A 85 -11.03 23.39 -14.69
N HIS A 86 -9.80 23.34 -14.17
CA HIS A 86 -9.22 22.18 -13.51
C HIS A 86 -8.97 22.35 -12.00
N THR A 87 -9.46 23.43 -11.38
CA THR A 87 -9.23 23.71 -9.94
C THR A 87 -9.65 22.53 -9.05
N ALA A 88 -10.86 22.00 -9.27
CA ALA A 88 -11.35 20.84 -8.52
C ALA A 88 -10.53 19.56 -8.78
N LYS A 89 -10.04 19.37 -10.01
CA LYS A 89 -9.16 18.24 -10.38
C LYS A 89 -7.80 18.37 -9.68
N VAL A 90 -7.20 19.57 -9.66
CA VAL A 90 -5.95 19.85 -8.95
C VAL A 90 -6.10 19.60 -7.44
N ALA A 91 -7.17 20.11 -6.83
CA ALA A 91 -7.46 19.88 -5.42
C ALA A 91 -7.60 18.37 -5.12
N ALA A 92 -8.31 17.62 -5.96
CA ALA A 92 -8.43 16.17 -5.84
C ALA A 92 -7.07 15.45 -5.96
N LEU A 93 -6.24 15.83 -6.94
CA LEU A 93 -4.90 15.24 -7.14
C LEU A 93 -3.96 15.54 -5.95
N ALA A 94 -4.13 16.68 -5.29
CA ALA A 94 -3.32 17.08 -4.14
C ALA A 94 -3.45 16.15 -2.93
N LEU A 95 -4.49 15.31 -2.85
CA LEU A 95 -4.67 14.38 -1.73
C LEU A 95 -3.61 13.25 -1.75
N GLN A 96 -3.23 12.76 -2.93
CA GLN A 96 -2.30 11.64 -3.05
C GLN A 96 -0.90 11.91 -2.43
N PRO A 97 -0.21 13.04 -2.72
CA PRO A 97 1.08 13.33 -2.11
C PRO A 97 0.97 13.52 -0.58
N GLN A 98 -0.15 14.05 -0.09
CA GLN A 98 -0.39 14.20 1.35
C GLN A 98 -0.56 12.83 2.04
N VAL A 99 -1.31 11.92 1.43
CA VAL A 99 -1.41 10.52 1.87
C VAL A 99 -0.05 9.83 1.85
N ASN A 100 0.78 10.10 0.83
CA ASN A 100 2.13 9.55 0.76
C ASN A 100 3.01 10.04 1.91
N LEU A 101 2.93 11.32 2.30
CA LEU A 101 3.63 11.84 3.48
C LEU A 101 3.24 11.07 4.74
N VAL A 102 1.94 10.86 4.96
CA VAL A 102 1.43 10.05 6.08
C VAL A 102 1.98 8.62 6.06
N ARG A 103 2.02 7.98 4.89
CA ARG A 103 2.59 6.63 4.72
C ARG A 103 4.10 6.58 4.98
N ILE A 104 4.85 7.58 4.51
CA ILE A 104 6.30 7.69 4.75
C ILE A 104 6.56 7.79 6.25
N GLU A 105 5.83 8.64 6.97
CA GLU A 105 5.92 8.74 8.44
C GLU A 105 5.52 7.43 9.12
N GLY A 106 4.43 6.82 8.67
CA GLY A 106 3.91 5.58 9.23
C GLY A 106 4.88 4.41 9.10
N TYR A 107 5.54 4.27 7.96
CA TYR A 107 6.43 3.15 7.68
C TYR A 107 7.89 3.38 8.05
N ALA A 108 8.39 4.62 7.98
CA ALA A 108 9.82 4.92 8.16
C ALA A 108 10.11 6.10 9.11
N GLY A 109 9.10 6.89 9.51
CA GLY A 109 9.26 8.10 10.32
C GLY A 109 8.63 8.00 11.71
N GLY A 110 7.98 9.08 12.15
CA GLY A 110 7.35 9.18 13.47
C GLY A 110 5.92 8.63 13.47
N LEU A 111 5.63 7.64 14.32
CA LEU A 111 4.29 7.05 14.41
C LEU A 111 3.23 8.08 14.80
N ASP A 112 3.50 8.93 15.79
CA ASP A 112 2.53 9.93 16.25
C ASP A 112 2.16 10.92 15.14
N ARG A 113 3.15 11.29 14.33
CA ARG A 113 2.95 12.16 13.16
C ARG A 113 2.08 11.47 12.10
N ALA A 114 2.33 10.20 11.82
CA ALA A 114 1.48 9.42 10.92
C ALA A 114 0.04 9.32 11.44
N LEU A 115 -0.15 9.06 12.74
CA LEU A 115 -1.48 8.99 13.36
C LEU A 115 -2.22 10.34 13.32
N ALA A 116 -1.51 11.46 13.51
CA ALA A 116 -2.07 12.80 13.35
C ALA A 116 -2.51 13.06 11.90
N GLY A 117 -1.70 12.66 10.92
CA GLY A 117 -2.06 12.73 9.50
C GLY A 117 -3.27 11.87 9.13
N LEU A 118 -3.35 10.65 9.67
CA LEU A 118 -4.53 9.78 9.49
C LEU A 118 -5.78 10.38 10.14
N ALA A 119 -5.67 10.97 11.34
CA ALA A 119 -6.78 11.68 11.98
C ALA A 119 -7.24 12.90 11.14
N ALA A 120 -6.31 13.57 10.45
CA ALA A 120 -6.65 14.60 9.48
C ALA A 120 -7.46 14.05 8.29
N LEU A 121 -7.14 12.87 7.74
CA LEU A 121 -7.96 12.23 6.68
C LEU A 121 -9.39 11.92 7.13
N GLU A 122 -9.59 11.58 8.41
CA GLU A 122 -10.92 11.40 8.99
C GLU A 122 -11.76 12.67 8.93
N ARG A 123 -11.15 13.82 9.26
CA ARG A 123 -11.80 15.13 9.13
C ARG A 123 -12.10 15.50 7.67
N ILE A 124 -11.23 15.12 6.72
CA ILE A 124 -11.51 15.28 5.29
C ILE A 124 -12.73 14.44 4.88
N ALA A 125 -12.83 13.21 5.37
CA ALA A 125 -13.99 12.34 5.10
C ALA A 125 -15.30 12.96 5.61
N ASP A 126 -15.25 13.71 6.71
CA ASP A 126 -16.36 14.49 7.26
C ASP A 126 -16.62 15.81 6.49
N GLY A 127 -15.85 16.10 5.44
CA GLY A 127 -15.97 17.30 4.60
C GLY A 127 -15.38 18.57 5.22
N GLN A 128 -14.52 18.45 6.23
CA GLN A 128 -13.92 19.59 6.92
C GLN A 128 -12.65 20.09 6.22
N ARG A 129 -12.37 21.38 6.39
CA ARG A 129 -11.06 21.97 6.10
C ARG A 129 -10.05 21.46 7.12
N VAL A 130 -8.84 21.14 6.67
CA VAL A 130 -7.79 20.54 7.50
C VAL A 130 -6.45 21.17 7.17
N GLN A 131 -5.69 21.54 8.19
CA GLN A 131 -4.31 21.96 8.07
C GLN A 131 -3.49 21.33 9.20
N THR A 132 -2.53 20.51 8.83
CA THR A 132 -1.52 19.88 9.68
C THR A 132 -0.16 19.99 8.97
N GLN A 133 0.88 19.39 9.54
CA GLN A 133 2.20 19.41 8.92
C GLN A 133 2.26 18.65 7.58
N ASP A 134 1.46 17.58 7.43
CA ASP A 134 1.49 16.70 6.27
C ASP A 134 0.20 16.74 5.43
N ILE A 135 -0.87 17.31 5.97
CA ILE A 135 -2.17 17.44 5.31
C ILE A 135 -2.56 18.92 5.26
N ASP A 136 -2.81 19.44 4.06
CA ASP A 136 -3.36 20.77 3.78
C ASP A 136 -4.51 20.58 2.78
N TRP A 137 -5.75 20.63 3.26
CA TRP A 137 -6.95 20.27 2.52
C TRP A 137 -8.01 21.38 2.55
N TRP A 138 -8.55 21.69 1.38
CA TRP A 138 -9.44 22.82 1.11
C TRP A 138 -10.74 22.32 0.46
N PRO A 139 -11.78 21.95 1.24
CA PRO A 139 -13.04 21.43 0.69
C PRO A 139 -13.81 22.45 -0.16
N GLU A 140 -13.60 23.74 0.08
CA GLU A 140 -14.22 24.84 -0.67
C GLU A 140 -13.93 24.77 -2.17
N ASP A 141 -12.77 24.25 -2.57
CA ASP A 141 -12.36 24.15 -3.98
C ASP A 141 -13.02 23.00 -4.74
N LEU A 142 -13.83 22.19 -4.04
CA LEU A 142 -14.69 21.16 -4.63
C LEU A 142 -16.18 21.52 -4.57
N ALA A 143 -16.55 22.73 -4.12
CA ALA A 143 -17.94 23.13 -3.95
C ALA A 143 -18.75 23.02 -5.26
N ASP A 144 -18.12 23.31 -6.39
CA ASP A 144 -18.73 23.27 -7.72
C ASP A 144 -18.79 21.85 -8.33
N ASP A 145 -18.19 20.84 -7.69
CA ASP A 145 -18.29 19.42 -8.07
C ASP A 145 -18.61 18.50 -6.87
N PRO A 146 -19.90 18.43 -6.46
CA PRO A 146 -20.34 17.58 -5.36
C PRO A 146 -20.05 16.09 -5.57
N ALA A 147 -19.98 15.62 -6.82
CA ALA A 147 -19.70 14.22 -7.12
C ALA A 147 -18.22 13.88 -6.86
N LEU A 148 -17.30 14.77 -7.25
CA LEU A 148 -15.89 14.66 -6.89
C LEU A 148 -15.67 14.81 -5.38
N ALA A 149 -16.35 15.77 -4.73
CA ALA A 149 -16.30 15.91 -3.28
C ALA A 149 -16.69 14.61 -2.55
N ARG A 150 -17.78 13.94 -2.98
CA ARG A 150 -18.18 12.64 -2.43
C ARG A 150 -17.12 11.55 -2.65
N ARG A 151 -16.53 11.48 -3.85
CA ARG A 151 -15.45 10.52 -4.17
C ARG A 151 -14.22 10.74 -3.30
N ILE A 152 -13.81 11.99 -3.09
CA ILE A 152 -12.67 12.33 -2.23
C ILE A 152 -12.95 11.97 -0.76
N ARG A 153 -14.14 12.29 -0.24
CA ARG A 153 -14.52 11.89 1.12
C ARG A 153 -14.48 10.37 1.30
N ALA A 154 -15.00 9.62 0.33
CA ALA A 154 -14.94 8.17 0.33
C ALA A 154 -13.49 7.65 0.28
N LEU A 155 -12.65 8.26 -0.54
CA LEU A 155 -11.22 7.91 -0.64
C LEU A 155 -10.48 8.19 0.68
N ALA A 156 -10.63 9.37 1.26
CA ALA A 156 -10.01 9.73 2.54
C ALA A 156 -10.44 8.79 3.67
N ARG A 157 -11.73 8.44 3.72
CA ARG A 157 -12.26 7.43 4.64
C ARG A 157 -11.61 6.07 4.44
N ASN A 158 -11.57 5.56 3.21
CA ASN A 158 -11.01 4.24 2.91
C ASN A 158 -9.51 4.18 3.26
N ILE A 159 -8.76 5.24 2.93
CA ILE A 159 -7.34 5.36 3.27
C ILE A 159 -7.16 5.44 4.78
N ARG A 160 -7.94 6.26 5.49
CA ARG A 160 -7.90 6.34 6.95
C ARG A 160 -8.05 4.95 7.57
N VAL A 161 -9.06 4.19 7.18
CA VAL A 161 -9.28 2.86 7.76
C VAL A 161 -8.13 1.92 7.42
N SER A 162 -7.81 1.78 6.13
CA SER A 162 -6.82 0.82 5.63
C SER A 162 -5.41 1.13 6.14
N ASP A 163 -4.92 2.36 5.96
CA ASP A 163 -3.55 2.72 6.31
C ASP A 163 -3.33 2.77 7.83
N THR A 164 -4.34 3.13 8.63
CA THR A 164 -4.24 3.03 10.10
C THR A 164 -3.97 1.59 10.51
N CYS A 165 -4.77 0.66 10.00
CA CYS A 165 -4.63 -0.75 10.35
C CYS A 165 -3.26 -1.30 9.91
N ARG A 166 -2.84 -0.98 8.69
CA ARG A 166 -1.52 -1.39 8.15
C ARG A 166 -0.35 -0.82 8.91
N ILE A 167 -0.36 0.47 9.22
CA ILE A 167 0.72 1.15 9.94
C ILE A 167 0.82 0.58 11.35
N LEU A 168 -0.28 0.51 12.10
CA LEU A 168 -0.27 -0.01 13.47
C LEU A 168 0.14 -1.49 13.52
N HIS A 169 -0.34 -2.30 12.58
CA HIS A 169 0.07 -3.69 12.45
C HIS A 169 1.57 -3.83 12.16
N ARG A 170 2.09 -3.11 11.15
CA ARG A 170 3.53 -3.13 10.81
C ARG A 170 4.43 -2.62 11.93
N ARG A 171 3.92 -1.70 12.76
CA ARG A 171 4.62 -1.16 13.93
C ARG A 171 4.45 -2.00 15.18
N ALA A 172 3.80 -3.17 15.08
CA ALA A 172 3.52 -4.06 16.21
C ALA A 172 2.85 -3.32 17.38
N ARG A 173 1.80 -2.53 17.08
CA ARG A 173 0.99 -1.78 18.07
C ARG A 173 -0.41 -2.37 18.22
N PRO A 174 -0.53 -3.59 18.78
CA PRO A 174 -1.83 -4.25 18.97
C PRO A 174 -2.73 -3.48 19.92
N ASP A 175 -2.13 -2.80 20.91
CA ASP A 175 -2.79 -1.94 21.90
C ASP A 175 -3.57 -0.79 21.26
N LEU A 176 -3.08 -0.25 20.15
CA LEU A 176 -3.74 0.82 19.41
C LEU A 176 -4.64 0.28 18.29
N LEU A 177 -4.27 -0.85 17.70
CA LEU A 177 -4.94 -1.40 16.52
C LEU A 177 -6.36 -1.88 16.84
N ALA A 178 -6.55 -2.67 17.90
CA ALA A 178 -7.87 -3.18 18.29
C ALA A 178 -8.90 -2.06 18.55
N PRO A 179 -8.60 -1.05 19.41
CA PRO A 179 -9.51 0.06 19.65
C PRO A 179 -9.81 0.87 18.39
N ALA A 180 -8.79 1.12 17.55
CA ALA A 180 -8.98 1.86 16.31
C ALA A 180 -9.95 1.16 15.36
N ALA A 181 -9.80 -0.16 15.19
CA ALA A 181 -10.65 -0.95 14.32
C ALA A 181 -12.09 -1.06 14.82
N ALA A 182 -12.29 -1.26 16.13
CA ALA A 182 -13.63 -1.26 16.74
C ALA A 182 -14.35 0.07 16.47
N ARG A 183 -13.66 1.20 16.70
CA ARG A 183 -14.17 2.54 16.40
C ARG A 183 -14.53 2.73 14.93
N PHE A 184 -13.72 2.20 14.01
CA PHE A 184 -14.01 2.29 12.58
C PHE A 184 -15.22 1.46 12.16
N ALA A 185 -15.37 0.26 12.72
CA ALA A 185 -16.52 -0.60 12.46
C ALA A 185 -17.83 0.03 12.98
N GLU A 186 -17.79 0.67 14.15
CA GLU A 186 -18.94 1.40 14.70
C GLU A 186 -19.29 2.63 13.85
N ARG A 187 -18.29 3.44 13.47
CA ARG A 187 -18.50 4.67 12.73
C ARG A 187 -18.93 4.45 11.28
N TRP A 188 -18.38 3.42 10.62
CA TRP A 188 -18.59 3.14 9.20
C TRP A 188 -18.96 1.67 8.98
N PRO A 189 -20.14 1.22 9.45
CA PRO A 189 -20.52 -0.19 9.44
C PRO A 189 -20.72 -0.78 8.02
N THR A 190 -21.00 0.09 7.03
CA THR A 190 -21.21 -0.32 5.64
C THR A 190 -19.94 -0.33 4.79
N LEU A 191 -18.77 -0.08 5.40
CA LEU A 191 -17.52 -0.04 4.68
C LEU A 191 -17.10 -1.47 4.32
N VAL A 192 -17.45 -1.89 3.10
CA VAL A 192 -17.09 -3.19 2.54
C VAL A 192 -15.56 -3.32 2.58
N ALA A 193 -15.07 -4.43 3.14
CA ALA A 193 -13.64 -4.69 3.22
C ALA A 193 -13.04 -4.73 1.80
N HIS A 194 -12.26 -3.72 1.43
CA HIS A 194 -11.58 -3.66 0.14
C HIS A 194 -10.12 -4.10 0.27
N GLY A 195 -9.93 -5.32 0.78
CA GLY A 195 -8.63 -6.00 0.79
C GLY A 195 -7.92 -6.03 2.14
N ILE A 196 -6.81 -6.76 2.13
CA ILE A 196 -6.13 -7.28 3.33
C ILE A 196 -5.49 -6.14 4.15
N GLN A 197 -5.59 -6.28 5.48
CA GLN A 197 -5.27 -5.33 6.54
C GLN A 197 -6.27 -4.18 6.69
N HIS A 198 -7.57 -4.47 6.59
CA HIS A 198 -8.68 -3.55 6.88
C HIS A 198 -9.14 -3.60 8.37
N ALA A 199 -9.95 -2.64 8.83
CA ALA A 199 -10.48 -2.64 10.22
C ALA A 199 -11.28 -3.91 10.55
N ALA A 200 -12.10 -4.38 9.60
CA ALA A 200 -12.83 -5.65 9.74
C ALA A 200 -11.90 -6.83 10.04
N GLU A 201 -10.63 -6.77 9.59
CA GLU A 201 -9.64 -7.81 9.79
C GLU A 201 -8.88 -7.76 11.11
N THR A 202 -9.02 -6.67 11.85
CA THR A 202 -8.24 -6.45 13.06
C THR A 202 -8.51 -7.45 14.18
N PRO A 203 -9.76 -7.83 14.50
CA PRO A 203 -10.02 -8.91 15.46
C PRO A 203 -9.31 -10.21 15.06
N TRP A 204 -9.11 -10.45 13.77
CA TRP A 204 -8.41 -11.63 13.26
C TRP A 204 -6.89 -11.48 13.34
N LEU A 205 -6.34 -10.29 13.08
CA LEU A 205 -4.90 -10.01 13.21
C LEU A 205 -4.42 -10.05 14.67
N LEU A 206 -5.29 -9.68 15.63
CA LEU A 206 -4.94 -9.57 17.05
C LEU A 206 -5.47 -10.71 17.92
N GLY A 207 -6.51 -11.41 17.46
CA GLY A 207 -7.16 -12.53 18.16
C GLY A 207 -7.04 -13.86 17.43
N ALA A 208 -6.16 -13.98 16.43
CA ALA A 208 -5.98 -15.22 15.66
C ALA A 208 -5.80 -16.43 16.60
N GLU A 209 -4.95 -16.27 17.61
CA GLU A 209 -4.59 -17.33 18.57
C GLU A 209 -5.78 -17.81 19.41
N THR A 210 -6.71 -16.91 19.76
CA THR A 210 -7.83 -17.21 20.66
C THR A 210 -9.10 -17.62 19.92
N ALA A 211 -9.29 -17.16 18.68
CA ALA A 211 -10.48 -17.44 17.88
C ALA A 211 -10.40 -18.75 17.07
N GLY A 212 -9.25 -19.44 17.11
CA GLY A 212 -9.00 -20.66 16.32
C GLY A 212 -8.94 -20.43 14.80
N PRO A 213 -8.66 -21.47 14.00
CA PRO A 213 -8.74 -21.36 12.55
C PRO A 213 -10.20 -21.26 12.06
N PRO A 214 -10.46 -20.56 10.94
CA PRO A 214 -11.73 -20.70 10.22
C PRO A 214 -12.02 -22.17 9.92
N GLY A 215 -13.28 -22.58 10.06
CA GLY A 215 -13.69 -23.93 9.67
C GLY A 215 -13.59 -24.17 8.16
N PRO A 216 -13.55 -25.44 7.69
CA PRO A 216 -13.40 -25.76 6.27
C PRO A 216 -14.42 -25.07 5.35
N ALA A 217 -15.67 -24.92 5.81
CA ALA A 217 -16.73 -24.25 5.05
C ALA A 217 -16.41 -22.78 4.71
N ALA A 218 -15.62 -22.08 5.54
CA ALA A 218 -15.22 -20.69 5.28
C ALA A 218 -14.19 -20.59 4.13
N LEU A 219 -13.39 -21.65 3.91
CA LEU A 219 -12.44 -21.72 2.80
C LEU A 219 -13.14 -22.02 1.46
N THR A 220 -14.40 -22.44 1.50
CA THR A 220 -15.24 -22.72 0.33
C THR A 220 -16.42 -21.77 0.23
N ASP A 221 -16.40 -20.65 0.94
CA ASP A 221 -17.52 -19.69 0.96
C ASP A 221 -17.84 -19.21 -0.48
N PRO A 222 -19.13 -19.13 -0.86
CA PRO A 222 -19.52 -18.62 -2.16
C PRO A 222 -19.15 -17.15 -2.36
N ASP A 223 -19.08 -16.35 -1.29
CA ASP A 223 -18.56 -14.98 -1.35
C ASP A 223 -17.02 -15.00 -1.49
N PRO A 224 -16.47 -14.53 -2.63
CA PRO A 224 -15.02 -14.47 -2.83
C PRO A 224 -14.28 -13.67 -1.77
N MET A 225 -14.91 -12.64 -1.17
CA MET A 225 -14.28 -11.84 -0.13
C MET A 225 -14.18 -12.62 1.18
N ALA A 226 -15.29 -13.18 1.67
CA ALA A 226 -15.30 -14.06 2.84
C ALA A 226 -14.26 -15.20 2.71
N ARG A 227 -14.19 -15.82 1.53
CA ARG A 227 -13.21 -16.88 1.25
C ARG A 227 -11.76 -16.38 1.29
N ARG A 228 -11.46 -15.22 0.68
CA ARG A 228 -10.11 -14.61 0.74
C ARG A 228 -9.70 -14.31 2.19
N LEU A 229 -10.62 -13.78 2.98
CA LEU A 229 -10.39 -13.47 4.39
C LEU A 229 -10.09 -14.74 5.19
N ALA A 230 -10.82 -15.83 4.94
CA ALA A 230 -10.57 -17.12 5.56
C ALA A 230 -9.16 -17.65 5.21
N VAL A 231 -8.76 -17.59 3.93
CA VAL A 231 -7.42 -18.02 3.49
C VAL A 231 -6.32 -17.20 4.15
N VAL A 232 -6.44 -15.88 4.15
CA VAL A 232 -5.45 -14.97 4.76
C VAL A 232 -5.32 -15.26 6.25
N ARG A 233 -6.44 -15.43 6.96
CA ARG A 233 -6.44 -15.76 8.39
C ARG A 233 -5.75 -17.09 8.68
N THR A 234 -6.10 -18.14 7.95
CA THR A 234 -5.46 -19.46 8.12
C THR A 234 -3.96 -19.40 7.81
N LEU A 235 -3.55 -18.61 6.81
CA LEU A 235 -2.14 -18.43 6.45
C LEU A 235 -1.38 -17.68 7.55
N HIS A 236 -1.99 -16.65 8.13
CA HIS A 236 -1.47 -15.94 9.29
C HIS A 236 -1.23 -16.88 10.47
N LEU A 237 -2.23 -17.71 10.78
CA LEU A 237 -2.16 -18.70 11.86
C LEU A 237 -1.07 -19.74 11.61
N ALA A 238 -0.97 -20.26 10.38
CA ALA A 238 0.03 -21.26 10.00
C ALA A 238 1.45 -20.71 10.17
N ALA A 239 1.70 -19.50 9.66
CA ALA A 239 3.01 -18.86 9.74
C ALA A 239 3.37 -18.47 11.18
N HIS A 240 2.41 -17.96 11.96
CA HIS A 240 2.61 -17.68 13.38
C HIS A 240 2.93 -18.97 14.17
N ALA A 241 2.20 -20.07 13.93
CA ALA A 241 2.49 -21.37 14.54
C ALA A 241 3.91 -21.85 14.20
N ALA A 242 4.33 -21.70 12.94
CA ALA A 242 5.68 -22.05 12.49
C ALA A 242 6.76 -21.21 13.20
N GLU A 243 6.52 -19.91 13.40
CA GLU A 243 7.45 -18.99 14.08
C GLU A 243 7.57 -19.27 15.59
N HIS A 244 6.53 -19.83 16.21
CA HIS A 244 6.48 -20.16 17.64
C HIS A 244 6.77 -21.64 17.93
N GLY A 245 7.46 -22.34 17.01
CA GLY A 245 7.90 -23.72 17.25
C GLY A 245 6.76 -24.75 17.33
N ARG A 246 5.64 -24.50 16.66
CA ARG A 246 4.49 -25.43 16.55
C ARG A 246 4.38 -26.00 15.12
N PRO A 247 5.34 -26.84 14.68
CA PRO A 247 5.43 -27.25 13.27
C PRO A 247 4.27 -28.13 12.81
N GLN A 248 3.72 -29.01 13.64
CA GLN A 248 2.56 -29.83 13.27
C GLN A 248 1.33 -28.96 12.98
N GLN A 249 0.97 -28.06 13.89
CA GLN A 249 -0.13 -27.13 13.71
C GLN A 249 0.08 -26.24 12.47
N ALA A 250 1.30 -25.77 12.24
CA ALA A 250 1.63 -24.99 11.06
C ALA A 250 1.44 -25.80 9.76
N ALA A 251 1.87 -27.06 9.74
CA ALA A 251 1.72 -27.95 8.59
C ALA A 251 0.25 -28.24 8.29
N GLU A 252 -0.57 -28.59 9.30
CA GLU A 252 -2.00 -28.87 9.14
C GLU A 252 -2.74 -27.66 8.55
N LEU A 253 -2.50 -26.47 9.10
CA LEU A 253 -3.11 -25.24 8.61
C LEU A 253 -2.64 -24.90 7.19
N ALA A 254 -1.34 -25.05 6.90
CA ALA A 254 -0.80 -24.78 5.58
C ALA A 254 -1.30 -25.78 4.51
N GLU A 255 -1.36 -27.07 4.83
CA GLU A 255 -1.85 -28.10 3.91
C GLU A 255 -3.32 -27.83 3.51
N SER A 256 -4.15 -27.34 4.45
CA SER A 256 -5.54 -26.94 4.16
C SER A 256 -5.69 -25.78 3.15
N LEU A 257 -4.61 -25.06 2.86
CA LEU A 257 -4.61 -23.86 2.01
C LEU A 257 -4.09 -24.08 0.59
N VAL A 258 -3.48 -25.23 0.29
CA VAL A 258 -2.85 -25.47 -1.01
C VAL A 258 -3.86 -25.32 -2.16
N GLU A 259 -5.02 -25.96 -2.06
CA GLU A 259 -6.08 -25.86 -3.09
C GLU A 259 -6.85 -24.54 -3.03
N PRO A 260 -7.29 -24.02 -1.84
CA PRO A 260 -7.97 -22.75 -1.77
C PRO A 260 -7.17 -21.59 -2.39
N VAL A 261 -5.86 -21.47 -2.12
CA VAL A 261 -5.05 -20.37 -2.67
C VAL A 261 -5.05 -20.34 -4.20
N GLY A 262 -5.02 -21.51 -4.85
CA GLY A 262 -5.04 -21.62 -6.32
C GLY A 262 -6.39 -21.25 -6.96
N SER A 263 -7.50 -21.35 -6.21
CA SER A 263 -8.87 -21.15 -6.70
C SER A 263 -9.45 -19.75 -6.39
N LEU A 264 -8.59 -18.82 -5.94
CA LEU A 264 -8.99 -17.45 -5.58
C LEU A 264 -8.93 -16.37 -6.68
N PRO A 265 -8.61 -16.62 -7.97
CA PRO A 265 -8.64 -15.54 -8.94
C PRO A 265 -10.09 -15.03 -9.08
N GLY A 266 -10.21 -13.72 -8.97
CA GLY A 266 -11.45 -12.98 -9.18
C GLY A 266 -11.07 -11.58 -9.70
N PRO A 267 -12.01 -10.84 -10.31
CA PRO A 267 -11.73 -9.63 -11.09
C PRO A 267 -11.01 -8.50 -10.33
N TRP A 268 -10.97 -8.58 -8.99
CA TRP A 268 -10.41 -7.57 -8.10
C TRP A 268 -9.09 -7.97 -7.43
N ALA A 269 -8.57 -9.19 -7.67
CA ALA A 269 -7.25 -9.58 -7.12
C ALA A 269 -6.12 -9.06 -8.00
N SER A 270 -5.05 -8.55 -7.38
CA SER A 270 -3.79 -8.34 -8.08
C SER A 270 -3.35 -9.66 -8.73
N PRO A 271 -2.80 -9.63 -9.97
CA PRO A 271 -2.23 -10.82 -10.59
C PRO A 271 -1.08 -11.43 -9.78
N LEU A 272 -0.56 -10.69 -8.79
CA LEU A 272 0.51 -11.16 -7.89
C LEU A 272 -0.01 -11.76 -6.59
N THR A 273 -1.31 -11.75 -6.31
CA THR A 273 -1.85 -12.19 -5.01
C THR A 273 -1.63 -13.68 -4.77
N VAL A 274 -2.00 -14.52 -5.73
CA VAL A 274 -1.76 -15.97 -5.68
C VAL A 274 -0.28 -16.31 -5.52
N PRO A 275 0.66 -15.83 -6.36
CA PRO A 275 2.07 -16.18 -6.20
C PRO A 275 2.67 -15.63 -4.89
N ARG A 276 2.21 -14.48 -4.39
CA ARG A 276 2.61 -13.99 -3.06
C ARG A 276 2.16 -14.94 -1.94
N TRP A 277 0.93 -15.43 -2.00
CA TRP A 277 0.40 -16.34 -0.98
C TRP A 277 1.05 -17.72 -1.06
N TRP A 278 1.35 -18.23 -2.26
CA TRP A 278 2.17 -19.43 -2.42
C TRP A 278 3.58 -19.25 -1.86
N ALA A 279 4.21 -18.07 -2.02
CA ALA A 279 5.51 -17.81 -1.43
C ALA A 279 5.48 -17.84 0.10
N VAL A 280 4.42 -17.29 0.72
CA VAL A 280 4.22 -17.35 2.17
C VAL A 280 3.94 -18.79 2.61
N LEU A 281 3.03 -19.49 1.92
CA LEU A 281 2.65 -20.86 2.23
C LEU A 281 3.86 -21.81 2.14
N GLY A 282 4.65 -21.68 1.08
CA GLY A 282 5.86 -22.47 0.88
C GLY A 282 6.90 -22.24 1.96
N ALA A 283 7.14 -20.99 2.35
CA ALA A 283 8.04 -20.66 3.45
C ALA A 283 7.55 -21.19 4.81
N THR A 284 6.24 -21.13 5.07
CA THR A 284 5.63 -21.70 6.27
C THR A 284 5.82 -23.21 6.33
N LEU A 285 5.60 -23.92 5.21
CA LEU A 285 5.82 -25.37 5.13
C LEU A 285 7.28 -25.75 5.35
N GLN A 286 8.24 -25.03 4.78
CA GLN A 286 9.67 -25.28 5.05
C GLN A 286 9.98 -25.18 6.56
N ARG A 287 9.51 -24.11 7.22
CA ARG A 287 9.68 -23.93 8.68
C ARG A 287 8.98 -25.00 9.51
N ALA A 288 7.86 -25.53 9.01
CA ALA A 288 7.13 -26.63 9.62
C ALA A 288 7.79 -28.02 9.38
N GLY A 289 8.96 -28.09 8.72
CA GLY A 289 9.67 -29.33 8.42
C GLY A 289 9.16 -30.06 7.16
N ARG A 290 8.30 -29.42 6.36
CA ARG A 290 7.76 -29.92 5.08
C ARG A 290 8.55 -29.36 3.90
N GLU A 291 9.87 -29.56 3.92
CA GLU A 291 10.83 -28.91 3.00
C GLU A 291 10.47 -29.13 1.52
N ARG A 292 10.15 -30.38 1.13
CA ARG A 292 9.82 -30.71 -0.26
C ARG A 292 8.57 -29.96 -0.74
N GLN A 293 7.47 -29.99 0.02
CA GLN A 293 6.25 -29.27 -0.35
C GLN A 293 6.49 -27.76 -0.37
N GLY A 294 7.20 -27.23 0.62
CA GLY A 294 7.53 -25.81 0.69
C GLY A 294 8.31 -25.31 -0.53
N ARG A 295 9.30 -26.07 -0.98
CA ARG A 295 10.07 -25.78 -2.21
C ARG A 295 9.20 -25.79 -3.46
N ILE A 296 8.25 -26.73 -3.59
CA ILE A 296 7.33 -26.79 -4.74
C ILE A 296 6.52 -25.51 -4.85
N LEU A 297 5.92 -25.04 -3.74
CA LEU A 297 5.13 -23.82 -3.73
C LEU A 297 5.98 -22.56 -3.98
N LEU A 298 7.19 -22.50 -3.43
CA LEU A 298 8.12 -21.41 -3.71
C LEU A 298 8.49 -21.36 -5.21
N ARG A 299 8.71 -22.51 -5.85
CA ARG A 299 8.96 -22.57 -7.30
C ARG A 299 7.74 -22.15 -8.12
N ALA A 300 6.54 -22.55 -7.72
CA ALA A 300 5.30 -22.10 -8.36
C ALA A 300 5.12 -20.57 -8.24
N ALA A 301 5.37 -20.01 -7.05
CA ALA A 301 5.37 -18.56 -6.83
C ALA A 301 6.38 -17.82 -7.72
N LEU A 302 7.57 -18.40 -7.90
CA LEU A 302 8.62 -17.83 -8.76
C LEU A 302 8.19 -17.82 -10.24
N ALA A 303 7.61 -18.91 -10.72
CA ALA A 303 7.15 -19.04 -12.11
C ALA A 303 6.06 -18.01 -12.44
N GLU A 304 5.16 -17.73 -11.48
CA GLU A 304 4.06 -16.78 -11.62
C GLU A 304 4.40 -15.35 -11.15
N ALA A 305 5.65 -15.07 -10.76
CA ALA A 305 6.02 -13.77 -10.18
C ALA A 305 5.96 -12.59 -11.17
N ARG A 306 5.81 -12.85 -12.48
CA ARG A 306 5.65 -11.84 -13.56
C ARG A 306 6.62 -10.66 -13.47
N GLY A 307 7.87 -10.92 -13.08
CA GLY A 307 8.90 -9.88 -12.96
C GLY A 307 8.81 -8.99 -11.72
N ASP A 308 7.98 -9.29 -10.71
CA ASP A 308 7.99 -8.61 -9.41
C ASP A 308 9.32 -8.90 -8.68
N ALA A 309 10.28 -8.01 -8.85
CA ALA A 309 11.64 -8.17 -8.32
C ALA A 309 11.67 -8.44 -6.80
N PRO A 310 10.83 -7.79 -5.95
CA PRO A 310 10.76 -8.11 -4.52
C PRO A 310 10.33 -9.55 -4.23
N LEU A 311 9.29 -10.05 -4.92
CA LEU A 311 8.82 -11.43 -4.77
C LEU A 311 9.86 -12.43 -5.27
N VAL A 312 10.40 -12.23 -6.47
CA VAL A 312 11.46 -13.07 -7.06
C VAL A 312 12.64 -13.19 -6.10
N ARG A 313 13.16 -12.05 -5.64
CA ARG A 313 14.28 -12.01 -4.69
C ARG A 313 13.92 -12.70 -3.37
N GLY A 314 12.72 -12.42 -2.84
CA GLY A 314 12.24 -12.99 -1.58
C GLY A 314 12.10 -14.52 -1.63
N VAL A 315 11.67 -15.07 -2.76
CA VAL A 315 11.53 -16.51 -3.01
C VAL A 315 12.90 -17.17 -3.17
N LEU A 316 13.80 -16.61 -4.00
CA LEU A 316 15.15 -17.16 -4.22
C LEU A 316 15.95 -17.26 -2.92
N LEU A 317 15.91 -16.23 -2.06
CA LEU A 317 16.56 -16.26 -0.76
C LEU A 317 16.07 -17.42 0.13
N ARG A 318 14.77 -17.76 0.07
CA ARG A 318 14.17 -18.85 0.86
C ARG A 318 14.49 -20.24 0.29
N LEU A 319 14.66 -20.32 -1.02
CA LEU A 319 15.14 -21.53 -1.67
C LEU A 319 16.63 -21.81 -1.40
N GLY A 320 17.36 -20.86 -0.79
CA GLY A 320 18.80 -20.91 -0.59
C GLY A 320 19.59 -20.61 -1.88
N GLU A 321 18.97 -19.92 -2.84
CA GLU A 321 19.52 -19.70 -4.17
C GLU A 321 20.08 -18.28 -4.32
N PRO A 322 21.03 -18.07 -5.24
CA PRO A 322 21.53 -16.74 -5.57
C PRO A 322 20.38 -15.82 -5.95
N ALA A 323 20.13 -14.84 -5.09
CA ALA A 323 19.14 -13.81 -5.32
C ALA A 323 19.78 -12.68 -6.13
N PRO A 324 19.09 -12.09 -7.13
CA PRO A 324 19.62 -10.96 -7.85
C PRO A 324 19.97 -9.83 -6.87
N PRO A 325 21.06 -9.09 -7.14
CA PRO A 325 21.39 -7.94 -6.33
C PRO A 325 20.19 -7.00 -6.29
N ARG A 326 20.07 -6.22 -5.20
CA ARG A 326 19.10 -5.13 -5.22
C ARG A 326 19.42 -4.26 -6.43
N PRO A 327 18.41 -3.85 -7.22
CA PRO A 327 18.64 -2.91 -8.31
C PRO A 327 19.47 -1.75 -7.78
N GLY A 328 20.52 -1.38 -8.51
CA GLY A 328 21.21 -0.13 -8.26
C GLY A 328 20.25 1.04 -8.45
N GLU A 329 20.72 2.25 -8.15
CA GLU A 329 19.97 3.44 -8.51
C GLU A 329 19.62 3.43 -10.01
N PRO A 330 18.33 3.56 -10.38
CA PRO A 330 17.96 3.62 -11.78
C PRO A 330 18.72 4.73 -12.50
N ALA A 331 19.19 4.43 -13.71
CA ALA A 331 19.75 5.44 -14.58
C ALA A 331 18.75 6.59 -14.72
N ARG A 332 19.24 7.84 -14.70
CA ARG A 332 18.45 9.07 -14.86
C ARG A 332 17.48 9.40 -13.72
N LEU A 333 17.47 8.67 -12.60
CA LEU A 333 16.60 9.03 -11.45
C LEU A 333 16.85 10.48 -10.98
N ALA A 334 18.12 10.88 -10.86
CA ALA A 334 18.49 12.24 -10.48
C ALA A 334 18.00 13.30 -11.50
N GLU A 335 18.16 13.02 -12.80
CA GLU A 335 17.69 13.89 -13.89
C GLU A 335 16.17 14.09 -13.81
N VAL A 336 15.41 13.00 -13.69
CA VAL A 336 13.94 13.05 -13.63
C VAL A 336 13.46 13.76 -12.38
N THR A 337 14.11 13.50 -11.23
CA THR A 337 13.80 14.18 -9.97
C THR A 337 14.01 15.69 -10.10
N HIS A 338 15.12 16.11 -10.70
CA HIS A 338 15.40 17.52 -10.96
C HIS A 338 14.36 18.16 -11.89
N ARG A 339 14.02 17.50 -13.00
CA ARG A 339 12.98 17.96 -13.94
C ARG A 339 11.62 18.12 -13.27
N LEU A 340 11.24 17.20 -12.39
CA LEU A 340 9.99 17.28 -11.63
C LEU A 340 9.97 18.48 -10.69
N HIS A 341 11.05 18.71 -9.93
CA HIS A 341 11.12 19.89 -9.06
C HIS A 341 11.04 21.20 -9.86
N ALA A 342 11.70 21.27 -11.01
CA ALA A 342 11.62 22.45 -11.89
C ALA A 342 10.19 22.68 -12.41
N ALA A 343 9.52 21.62 -12.90
CA ALA A 343 8.14 21.68 -13.36
C ALA A 343 7.18 22.13 -12.26
N LEU A 344 7.29 21.56 -11.06
CA LEU A 344 6.47 21.90 -9.89
C LEU A 344 6.75 23.31 -9.35
N ALA A 345 7.95 23.86 -9.56
CA ALA A 345 8.30 25.22 -9.11
C ALA A 345 7.85 26.33 -10.08
N SER A 346 7.70 26.01 -11.36
CA SER A 346 7.49 26.97 -12.47
C SER A 346 6.17 27.77 -12.40
N SER A 347 5.26 27.46 -11.48
CA SER A 347 4.01 28.21 -11.30
C SER A 347 4.19 29.62 -10.69
N ARG A 348 5.34 29.93 -10.08
CA ARG A 348 5.60 31.27 -9.52
C ARG A 348 5.92 32.36 -10.56
N SER A 349 6.21 31.99 -11.81
CA SER A 349 6.82 32.91 -12.79
C SER A 349 5.83 33.63 -13.72
N ARG A 350 4.57 33.17 -13.83
CA ARG A 350 3.59 33.77 -14.77
C ARG A 350 2.71 34.88 -14.16
N ALA A 351 2.88 35.22 -12.88
CA ALA A 351 2.12 36.27 -12.21
C ALA A 351 2.78 37.67 -12.26
N GLY A 352 3.75 37.88 -13.15
CA GLY A 352 4.48 39.15 -13.23
C GLY A 352 5.14 39.38 -14.58
N VAL A 353 4.33 39.57 -15.62
CA VAL A 353 4.65 40.41 -16.79
C VAL A 353 3.39 41.16 -17.16
#